data_AF-A0A669QJH0-F1
#
_entry.id   AF-A0A669QJH0-F1
#
_cell.length_a   1.000
_cell.length_b   1.000
_cell.length_c   1.000
_cell.angle_alpha   90.00
_cell.angle_beta   90.00
_cell.angle_gamma   90.00
#
_symmetry.space_group_name_H-M   'P 1'
#
loop_
_entity.id
_entity.type
_entity.pdbx_description
1 polymer ?
#
loop_
_entity_poly.entity_id
_entity_poly.type
_entity_poly.pdbx_seq_one_letter_code
_entity_poly.pdbx_strand_id
1 'polypeptide(L)'
;MLEESGEHSYPEPPLPQLIRYLQESKFDAVFTDPLLPCGQILAEYLSVPSVFYLQQMPCGLEFEATQCPNPPSYVPRVFTDNTDHMNFLQRVENVIFEISNFFLCDVVFQPYAKLASEFLQYDVTVPYLLSKASIWLIKLDFVLHYPRPLMPNMIMVSGVNCAHKKLTQVGQSVFFLLSFL
;
A
#
# COMPACT_ATOMS: atom_id res chain seq x y z
N MET A 1 27.12 19.22 13.35
CA MET A 1 26.21 19.29 14.51
C MET A 1 24.96 18.56 14.07
N LEU A 2 24.89 17.25 14.38
CA LEU A 2 23.77 16.40 14.03
C LEU A 2 22.64 16.76 14.99
N GLU A 3 21.54 17.33 14.50
CA GLU A 3 20.28 17.33 15.23
C GLU A 3 19.86 15.86 15.33
N GLU A 4 20.05 15.29 16.52
CA GLU A 4 19.32 14.10 16.91
C GLU A 4 17.82 14.45 16.85
N SER A 5 17.12 13.84 15.90
CA SER A 5 15.66 13.77 15.92
C SER A 5 15.29 12.92 17.13
N GLY A 6 15.13 13.58 18.28
CA GLY A 6 14.59 12.97 19.47
C GLY A 6 13.23 12.36 19.13
N GLU A 7 13.19 11.04 19.14
CA GLU A 7 11.96 10.27 19.11
C GLU A 7 11.23 10.56 20.42
N HIS A 8 10.44 11.62 20.41
CA HIS A 8 9.57 11.96 21.53
C HIS A 8 8.49 10.88 21.57
N SER A 9 8.73 9.85 22.36
CA SER A 9 7.77 8.78 22.61
C SER A 9 6.55 9.38 23.33
N TYR A 10 5.56 9.83 22.55
CA TYR A 10 4.26 10.16 23.10
C TYR A 10 3.71 8.87 23.74
N PRO A 11 3.25 8.91 25.00
CA PRO A 11 2.63 7.74 25.60
C PRO A 11 1.41 7.36 24.76
N GLU A 12 1.42 6.16 24.20
CA GLU A 12 0.29 5.67 23.41
C GLU A 12 -0.96 5.63 24.31
N PRO A 13 -2.04 6.34 23.96
CA PRO A 13 -3.26 6.27 24.72
C PRO A 13 -3.84 4.84 24.67
N PRO A 14 -4.50 4.38 25.75
CA PRO A 14 -5.24 3.12 25.70
C PRO A 14 -6.22 3.13 24.53
N LEU A 15 -6.32 2.01 23.80
CA LEU A 15 -7.17 1.87 22.61
C LEU A 15 -8.59 2.47 22.77
N PRO A 16 -9.31 2.29 23.89
CA PRO A 16 -10.64 2.88 24.06
C PRO A 16 -10.65 4.41 24.07
N GLN A 17 -9.60 5.05 24.61
CA GLN A 17 -9.49 6.52 24.64
C GLN A 17 -9.22 7.07 23.24
N LEU A 18 -8.38 6.37 22.47
CA LEU A 18 -8.08 6.74 21.09
C LEU A 18 -9.33 6.66 20.19
N ILE A 19 -10.09 5.56 20.26
CA ILE A 19 -11.31 5.40 19.46
C ILE A 19 -12.31 6.51 19.78
N ARG A 20 -12.49 6.85 21.06
CA ARG A 20 -13.38 7.94 21.46
C ARG A 20 -12.93 9.29 20.89
N TYR A 21 -11.63 9.59 20.98
CA TYR A 21 -11.07 10.81 20.40
C TYR A 21 -11.31 10.90 18.88
N LEU A 22 -11.12 9.80 18.15
CA LEU A 22 -11.34 9.76 16.70
C LEU A 22 -12.81 9.97 16.33
N GLN A 23 -13.74 9.38 17.10
CA GLN A 23 -15.19 9.60 16.92
C GLN A 23 -15.59 11.06 17.19
N GLU A 24 -15.06 11.66 18.25
CA GLU A 24 -15.34 13.06 18.62
C GLU A 24 -14.75 14.06 17.63
N SER A 25 -13.60 13.73 17.02
CA SER A 25 -12.88 14.60 16.08
C SER A 25 -13.55 14.71 14.70
N LYS A 26 -14.44 13.76 14.34
CA LYS A 26 -15.22 13.76 13.08
C LYS A 26 -14.37 13.96 11.82
N PHE A 27 -13.38 13.11 11.62
CA PHE A 27 -12.60 13.10 10.38
C PHE A 27 -13.45 12.73 9.16
N ASP A 28 -13.16 13.33 8.01
CA ASP A 28 -13.91 13.08 6.77
C ASP A 28 -13.43 11.86 5.98
N ALA A 29 -12.19 11.40 6.20
CA ALA A 29 -11.60 10.27 5.50
C ALA A 29 -10.42 9.66 6.26
N VAL A 30 -10.11 8.39 5.98
CA VAL A 30 -8.92 7.69 6.48
C VAL A 30 -7.95 7.44 5.34
N PHE A 31 -6.73 7.95 5.47
CA PHE A 31 -5.64 7.68 4.53
C PHE A 31 -4.75 6.59 5.12
N THR A 32 -4.64 5.44 4.45
CA THR A 32 -3.93 4.26 5.00
C THR A 32 -3.24 3.42 3.93
N ASP A 33 -2.23 2.66 4.32
CA ASP A 33 -1.64 1.60 3.50
C ASP A 33 -2.44 0.31 3.69
N PRO A 34 -3.01 -0.30 2.62
CA PRO A 34 -3.77 -1.54 2.70
C PRO A 34 -2.94 -2.79 3.04
N LEU A 35 -1.60 -2.72 3.00
CA LEU A 35 -0.74 -3.81 3.47
C LEU A 35 -0.95 -4.11 4.96
N LEU A 36 -1.30 -3.07 5.74
CA LEU A 36 -1.72 -3.17 7.13
C LEU A 36 -3.21 -2.81 7.23
N PRO A 37 -4.13 -3.78 7.14
CA PRO A 37 -5.57 -3.51 7.00
C PRO A 37 -6.21 -2.87 8.24
N CYS A 38 -5.48 -2.68 9.35
CA CYS A 38 -5.96 -2.02 10.56
C CYS A 38 -6.58 -0.64 10.32
N GLY A 39 -5.99 0.16 9.41
CA GLY A 39 -6.55 1.47 9.05
C GLY A 39 -7.90 1.33 8.34
N GLN A 40 -8.07 0.29 7.51
CA GLN A 40 -9.33 0.00 6.85
C GLN A 40 -10.39 -0.51 7.84
N ILE A 41 -10.01 -1.37 8.78
CA ILE A 41 -10.90 -1.83 9.86
C ILE A 41 -11.44 -0.62 10.64
N LEU A 42 -10.55 0.33 10.96
CA LEU A 42 -10.93 1.57 11.64
C LEU A 42 -11.84 2.45 10.80
N ALA A 43 -11.58 2.56 9.49
CA ALA A 43 -12.43 3.32 8.57
C ALA A 43 -13.86 2.76 8.50
N GLU A 44 -13.98 1.43 8.43
CA GLU A 44 -15.28 0.74 8.47
C GLU A 44 -16.00 0.99 9.81
N TYR A 45 -15.28 0.90 10.93
CA TYR A 45 -15.84 1.15 12.26
C TYR A 45 -16.34 2.60 12.43
N LEU A 46 -15.58 3.58 11.93
CA LEU A 46 -15.95 4.99 11.96
C LEU A 46 -16.95 5.39 10.85
N SER A 47 -17.26 4.48 9.93
CA SER A 47 -18.11 4.72 8.75
C SER A 47 -17.65 5.92 7.91
N VAL A 48 -16.34 6.03 7.68
CA VAL A 48 -15.72 7.09 6.87
C VAL A 48 -15.04 6.49 5.63
N PRO A 49 -15.00 7.21 4.50
CA PRO A 49 -14.35 6.73 3.30
C PRO A 49 -12.84 6.54 3.53
N SER A 50 -12.30 5.45 3.02
CA SER A 50 -10.86 5.19 3.04
C SER A 50 -10.21 5.46 1.69
N VAL A 51 -9.00 6.00 1.76
CA VAL A 51 -8.11 6.25 0.63
C VAL A 51 -6.85 5.44 0.87
N PHE A 52 -6.60 4.50 -0.04
CA PHE A 52 -5.42 3.65 0.00
C PHE A 52 -4.26 4.30 -0.72
N TYR A 53 -3.07 4.15 -0.14
CA TYR A 53 -1.83 4.52 -0.79
C TYR A 53 -0.84 3.38 -0.68
N LEU A 54 -0.53 2.76 -1.81
CA LEU A 54 0.31 1.58 -1.92
C LEU A 54 1.10 1.61 -3.21
N GLN A 55 2.23 0.90 -3.25
CA GLN A 55 2.88 0.59 -4.51
C GLN A 55 2.17 -0.58 -5.17
N GLN A 56 2.27 -1.77 -4.58
CA GLN A 56 1.61 -2.98 -5.04
C GLN A 56 1.42 -3.88 -3.83
N MET A 57 0.35 -4.68 -3.76
CA MET A 57 0.26 -5.67 -2.70
C MET A 57 0.99 -6.95 -3.14
N PRO A 58 1.64 -7.66 -2.20
CA PRO A 58 1.97 -9.06 -2.44
C PRO A 58 0.70 -9.81 -2.84
N CYS A 59 0.84 -10.90 -3.61
CA CYS A 59 -0.23 -11.78 -4.12
C CYS A 59 -1.36 -11.19 -4.98
N GLY A 60 -1.41 -9.87 -5.23
CA GLY A 60 -2.42 -9.30 -6.12
C GLY A 60 -3.81 -9.11 -5.48
N LEU A 61 -3.87 -9.04 -4.14
CA LEU A 61 -5.11 -8.86 -3.37
C LEU A 61 -5.86 -7.57 -3.75
N GLU A 62 -5.12 -6.53 -4.16
CA GLU A 62 -5.67 -5.28 -4.67
C GLU A 62 -6.53 -5.50 -5.92
N PHE A 63 -6.21 -6.51 -6.73
CA PHE A 63 -6.95 -6.81 -7.96
C PHE A 63 -8.19 -7.65 -7.68
N GLU A 64 -8.11 -8.56 -6.70
CA GLU A 64 -9.27 -9.27 -6.21
C GLU A 64 -10.26 -8.30 -5.53
N ALA A 65 -9.78 -7.41 -4.67
CA ALA A 65 -10.61 -6.42 -3.98
C ALA A 65 -11.28 -5.43 -4.94
N THR A 66 -10.57 -5.00 -5.98
CA THR A 66 -11.10 -4.06 -7.00
C THR A 66 -11.81 -4.76 -8.16
N GLN A 67 -11.81 -6.10 -8.22
CA GLN A 67 -12.33 -6.87 -9.35
C GLN A 67 -11.65 -6.52 -10.69
N CYS A 68 -10.39 -6.06 -10.64
CA CYS A 68 -9.59 -5.77 -11.84
C CYS A 68 -9.07 -7.07 -12.48
N PRO A 69 -9.21 -7.23 -13.81
CA PRO A 69 -8.57 -8.34 -14.51
C PRO A 69 -7.04 -8.36 -14.32
N ASN A 70 -6.50 -9.53 -13.97
CA ASN A 70 -5.06 -9.75 -13.78
C ASN A 70 -4.60 -11.10 -14.36
N PRO A 71 -4.65 -11.28 -15.69
CA PRO A 71 -4.44 -12.58 -16.31
C PRO A 71 -2.97 -13.04 -16.26
N PRO A 72 -2.66 -14.24 -15.73
CA PRO A 72 -1.29 -14.77 -15.68
C PRO A 72 -0.70 -15.09 -17.06
N SER A 73 -1.54 -15.14 -18.10
CA SER A 73 -1.14 -15.46 -19.47
C SER A 73 -0.39 -14.32 -20.18
N TYR A 74 -0.58 -13.07 -19.73
CA TYR A 74 0.00 -11.87 -20.33
C TYR A 74 0.72 -10.99 -19.31
N VAL A 75 0.25 -10.97 -18.05
CA VAL A 75 0.90 -10.19 -16.99
C VAL A 75 1.88 -11.11 -16.25
N PRO A 76 3.20 -10.85 -16.30
CA PRO A 76 4.16 -11.62 -15.53
C PRO A 76 3.99 -11.39 -14.03
N ARG A 77 4.25 -12.45 -13.24
CA ARG A 77 4.13 -12.39 -11.78
C ARG A 77 5.38 -11.76 -11.17
N VAL A 78 5.18 -11.06 -10.05
CA VAL A 78 6.30 -10.53 -9.27
C VAL A 78 7.17 -11.71 -8.83
N PHE A 79 8.49 -11.54 -8.90
CA PHE A 79 9.52 -12.58 -8.68
C PHE A 79 9.70 -13.59 -9.83
N THR A 80 9.06 -13.39 -10.98
CA THR A 80 9.45 -14.08 -12.22
C THR A 80 10.20 -13.11 -13.13
N ASP A 81 11.26 -13.58 -13.79
CA ASP A 81 12.02 -12.79 -14.80
C ASP A 81 11.31 -12.82 -16.18
N ASN A 82 9.98 -12.95 -16.18
CA ASN A 82 9.16 -13.06 -17.37
C ASN A 82 8.76 -11.69 -17.92
N THR A 83 8.57 -11.61 -19.23
CA THR A 83 8.14 -10.39 -19.94
C THR A 83 6.66 -10.48 -20.33
N ASP A 84 6.13 -9.51 -21.08
CA ASP A 84 4.82 -9.61 -21.73
C ASP A 84 4.79 -10.64 -22.87
N HIS A 85 5.96 -10.98 -23.41
CA HIS A 85 6.14 -11.99 -24.44
C HIS A 85 6.59 -13.33 -23.85
N MET A 86 5.61 -14.12 -23.41
CA MET A 86 5.85 -15.42 -22.78
C MET A 86 5.49 -16.61 -23.67
N ASN A 87 6.33 -17.65 -23.61
CA ASN A 87 6.02 -18.97 -24.14
C ASN A 87 5.03 -19.74 -23.22
N PHE A 88 4.58 -20.92 -23.65
CA PHE A 88 3.63 -21.72 -22.87
C PHE A 88 4.13 -22.07 -21.46
N LEU A 89 5.40 -22.46 -21.31
CA LEU A 89 5.96 -22.86 -20.02
C LEU A 89 6.08 -21.68 -19.04
N GLN A 90 6.45 -20.50 -19.52
CA GLN A 90 6.48 -19.27 -18.71
C GLN A 90 5.08 -18.86 -18.23
N ARG A 91 4.05 -19.10 -19.04
CA ARG A 91 2.65 -18.89 -18.60
C ARG A 91 2.23 -19.90 -17.53
N VAL A 92 2.65 -21.15 -17.66
CA VAL A 92 2.40 -22.18 -16.64
C VAL A 92 3.13 -21.82 -15.34
N GLU A 93 4.35 -21.33 -15.42
CA GLU A 93 5.11 -20.81 -14.28
C GLU A 93 4.37 -19.68 -13.57
N ASN A 94 3.87 -18.68 -14.30
CA ASN A 94 3.07 -17.60 -13.71
C ASN A 94 1.83 -18.12 -12.95
N VAL A 95 1.14 -19.14 -13.47
CA VAL A 95 0.00 -19.76 -12.79
C VAL A 95 0.43 -20.45 -11.51
N ILE A 96 1.57 -21.16 -11.52
CA ILE A 96 2.12 -21.80 -10.32
C ILE A 96 2.45 -20.74 -9.26
N PHE A 97 3.14 -19.66 -9.63
CA PHE A 97 3.46 -18.56 -8.73
C PHE A 97 2.21 -17.85 -8.19
N GLU A 98 1.18 -17.67 -9.00
CA GLU A 98 -0.09 -17.07 -8.57
C GLU A 98 -0.76 -17.93 -7.50
N ILE A 99 -0.89 -19.23 -7.74
CA ILE A 99 -1.50 -20.17 -6.79
C ILE A 99 -0.70 -20.19 -5.49
N SER A 100 0.63 -20.28 -5.55
CA SER A 100 1.48 -20.24 -4.36
C SER A 100 1.33 -18.94 -3.57
N ASN A 101 1.28 -17.79 -4.25
CA ASN A 101 1.10 -16.50 -3.60
C ASN A 101 -0.28 -16.35 -2.95
N PHE A 102 -1.33 -16.89 -3.56
CA PHE A 102 -2.68 -16.89 -2.99
C PHE A 102 -2.71 -17.60 -1.63
N PHE A 103 -2.15 -18.81 -1.54
CA PHE A 103 -2.06 -19.54 -0.27
C PHE A 103 -1.22 -18.81 0.78
N LEU A 104 -0.09 -18.22 0.36
CA LEU A 104 0.76 -17.46 1.28
C LEU A 104 0.02 -16.25 1.85
N CYS A 105 -0.71 -15.53 1.01
CA CYS A 105 -1.47 -14.37 1.44
C CYS A 105 -2.63 -14.70 2.35
N ASP A 106 -3.35 -15.80 2.09
CA ASP A 106 -4.40 -16.25 3.00
C ASP A 106 -3.81 -16.40 4.41
N VAL A 107 -2.71 -17.15 4.57
CA VAL A 107 -2.04 -17.33 5.86
C VAL A 107 -1.61 -16.01 6.51
N VAL A 108 -1.05 -15.06 5.74
CA VAL A 108 -0.59 -13.76 6.25
C VAL A 108 -1.76 -12.87 6.69
N PHE A 109 -2.88 -12.90 5.97
CA PHE A 109 -4.03 -12.03 6.20
C PHE A 109 -5.12 -12.64 7.11
N GLN A 110 -5.11 -13.96 7.33
CA GLN A 110 -6.03 -14.66 8.26
C GLN A 110 -6.09 -14.01 9.67
N PRO A 111 -4.97 -13.65 10.32
CA PRO A 111 -5.01 -12.99 11.63
C PRO A 111 -5.75 -11.64 11.59
N TYR A 112 -5.60 -10.90 10.50
CA TYR A 112 -6.30 -9.61 10.32
C TYR A 112 -7.78 -9.80 10.05
N ALA A 113 -8.18 -10.82 9.29
CA ALA A 113 -9.59 -11.17 9.11
C ALA A 113 -10.25 -11.46 10.47
N LYS A 114 -9.60 -12.29 11.30
CA LYS A 114 -10.10 -12.61 12.64
C LYS A 114 -10.20 -11.37 13.54
N LEU A 115 -9.15 -10.55 13.55
CA LEU A 115 -9.13 -9.29 14.32
C LEU A 115 -10.25 -8.35 13.86
N ALA A 116 -10.45 -8.21 12.55
CA ALA A 116 -11.50 -7.39 11.98
C ALA A 116 -12.89 -7.88 12.38
N SER A 117 -13.14 -9.20 12.32
CA SER A 117 -14.42 -9.76 12.73
C SER A 117 -14.71 -9.57 14.22
N GLU A 118 -13.70 -9.75 15.08
CA GLU A 118 -13.82 -9.50 16.53
C GLU A 118 -14.06 -8.02 16.84
N PHE A 119 -13.36 -7.11 16.15
CA PHE A 119 -13.49 -5.68 16.39
C PHE A 119 -14.81 -5.10 15.86
N LEU A 120 -15.22 -5.51 14.66
CA LEU A 120 -16.42 -5.03 13.99
C LEU A 120 -17.70 -5.78 14.42
N GLN A 121 -17.56 -6.92 15.10
CA GLN A 121 -18.67 -7.76 15.60
C GLN A 121 -19.49 -8.46 14.50
N TYR A 122 -18.90 -8.68 13.32
CA TYR A 122 -19.49 -9.50 12.25
C TYR A 122 -18.40 -10.14 11.38
N ASP A 123 -18.70 -11.26 10.73
CA ASP A 123 -17.72 -11.98 9.91
C ASP A 123 -17.31 -11.18 8.67
N VAL A 124 -16.02 -10.91 8.53
CA VAL A 124 -15.42 -10.20 7.39
C VAL A 124 -14.24 -10.94 6.80
N THR A 125 -14.09 -10.83 5.48
CA THR A 125 -12.89 -11.27 4.77
C THR A 125 -12.05 -10.05 4.38
N VAL A 126 -10.71 -10.22 4.29
CA VAL A 126 -9.82 -9.12 3.91
C VAL A 126 -10.10 -8.59 2.50
N PRO A 127 -10.31 -9.41 1.45
CA PRO A 127 -10.69 -8.90 0.13
C PRO A 127 -11.97 -8.08 0.17
N TYR A 128 -12.99 -8.52 0.93
CA TYR A 128 -14.24 -7.77 1.10
C TYR A 128 -13.99 -6.42 1.77
N LEU A 129 -13.21 -6.41 2.86
CA LEU A 129 -12.89 -5.19 3.58
C LEU A 129 -12.14 -4.18 2.69
N LEU A 130 -11.18 -4.65 1.90
CA LEU A 130 -10.43 -3.82 0.95
C LEU A 130 -11.30 -3.32 -0.21
N SER A 131 -12.30 -4.11 -0.65
CA SER A 131 -13.23 -3.69 -1.71
C SER A 131 -14.06 -2.45 -1.37
N LYS A 132 -14.18 -2.12 -0.07
CA LYS A 132 -14.89 -0.93 0.42
C LYS A 132 -14.12 0.38 0.25
N ALA A 133 -12.86 0.32 -0.16
CA ALA A 133 -12.05 1.51 -0.33
C ALA A 133 -12.57 2.43 -1.44
N SER A 134 -12.62 3.72 -1.13
CA SER A 134 -13.17 4.73 -2.03
C SER A 134 -12.19 5.08 -3.16
N ILE A 135 -10.90 5.17 -2.85
CA ILE A 135 -9.85 5.52 -3.81
C ILE A 135 -8.61 4.66 -3.53
N TRP A 136 -7.98 4.18 -4.59
CA TRP A 136 -6.69 3.49 -4.57
C TRP A 136 -5.63 4.36 -5.27
N LEU A 137 -4.75 4.98 -4.50
CA LEU A 137 -3.60 5.71 -5.01
C LEU A 137 -2.42 4.74 -5.16
N ILE A 138 -2.10 4.39 -6.39
CA ILE A 138 -1.03 3.45 -6.72
C ILE A 138 0.26 4.22 -7.02
N LYS A 139 1.31 3.99 -6.23
CA LYS A 139 2.62 4.66 -6.32
C LYS A 139 3.48 4.15 -7.50
N LEU A 140 2.88 3.95 -8.66
CA LEU A 140 3.53 3.46 -9.86
C LEU A 140 3.05 4.24 -11.07
N ASP A 141 3.89 4.27 -12.09
CA ASP A 141 3.56 4.87 -13.39
C ASP A 141 3.09 3.79 -14.36
N PHE A 142 2.21 4.15 -15.29
CA PHE A 142 1.76 3.25 -16.35
C PHE A 142 2.94 2.78 -17.24
N VAL A 143 4.04 3.55 -17.29
CA VAL A 143 5.25 3.19 -18.04
C VAL A 143 5.96 1.98 -17.42
N LEU A 144 5.85 1.77 -16.10
CA LEU A 144 6.54 0.69 -15.38
C LEU A 144 5.68 -0.56 -15.20
N HIS A 145 4.43 -0.53 -15.67
CA HIS A 145 3.50 -1.65 -15.57
C HIS A 145 3.05 -2.17 -16.92
N TYR A 146 2.88 -3.50 -16.96
CA TYR A 146 2.24 -4.15 -18.09
C TYR A 146 0.79 -3.68 -18.25
N PRO A 147 0.33 -3.44 -19.49
CA PRO A 147 -0.98 -2.84 -19.75
C PRO A 147 -2.10 -3.81 -19.33
N ARG A 148 -3.03 -3.29 -18.56
CA ARG A 148 -4.16 -4.03 -17.99
C ARG A 148 -5.30 -3.07 -17.62
N PRO A 149 -6.55 -3.52 -17.62
CA PRO A 149 -7.67 -2.69 -17.18
C PRO A 149 -7.54 -2.32 -15.69
N LEU A 150 -7.86 -1.06 -15.37
CA LEU A 150 -7.94 -0.54 -14.00
C LEU A 150 -9.36 -0.05 -13.73
N MET A 151 -9.81 -0.17 -12.48
CA MET A 151 -11.09 0.39 -12.07
C MET A 151 -11.03 1.93 -11.94
N PRO A 152 -12.15 2.65 -12.13
CA PRO A 152 -12.17 4.12 -12.06
C PRO A 152 -11.73 4.71 -10.72
N ASN A 153 -11.82 3.95 -9.63
CA ASN A 153 -11.34 4.36 -8.31
C ASN A 153 -9.83 4.14 -8.10
N MET A 154 -9.12 3.58 -9.09
CA MET A 154 -7.67 3.37 -9.04
C MET A 154 -6.96 4.48 -9.81
N ILE A 155 -6.16 5.27 -9.09
CA ILE A 155 -5.44 6.42 -9.61
C ILE A 155 -3.94 6.16 -9.46
N MET A 156 -3.23 6.13 -10.57
CA MET A 156 -1.77 6.03 -10.57
C MET A 156 -1.16 7.38 -10.21
N VAL A 157 -0.35 7.41 -9.15
CA VAL A 157 0.33 8.58 -8.61
C VAL A 157 1.84 8.28 -8.56
N SER A 158 2.58 8.74 -9.57
CA SER A 158 4.04 8.62 -9.62
C SER A 158 4.73 9.86 -9.04
N GLY A 159 6.02 9.73 -8.68
CA GLY A 159 6.89 10.89 -8.48
C GLY A 159 6.60 11.76 -7.25
N VAL A 160 6.03 11.20 -6.18
CA VAL A 160 5.82 11.91 -4.90
C VAL A 160 7.16 12.14 -4.20
N ASN A 161 7.87 13.16 -4.65
CA ASN A 161 9.13 13.62 -4.09
C ASN A 161 8.90 14.76 -3.12
N CYS A 162 9.71 14.82 -2.06
CA CYS A 162 9.73 15.98 -1.17
C CYS A 162 10.01 17.24 -1.99
N ALA A 163 9.21 18.29 -1.77
CA ALA A 163 9.52 19.61 -2.29
C ALA A 163 10.94 19.96 -1.83
N HIS A 164 11.83 20.23 -2.78
CA HIS A 164 13.22 20.53 -2.50
C HIS A 164 13.28 21.78 -1.62
N LYS A 165 13.60 21.62 -0.32
CA LYS A 165 14.08 22.76 0.46
C LYS A 165 15.35 23.22 -0.24
N LYS A 166 15.38 24.49 -0.67
CA LYS A 166 16.57 25.13 -1.24
C LYS A 166 17.77 24.77 -0.34
N LEU A 167 18.67 23.93 -0.84
CA LEU A 167 19.91 23.64 -0.12
C LEU A 167 20.60 24.99 0.13
N THR A 168 20.80 25.36 1.40
CA THR A 168 21.67 26.48 1.74
C THR A 168 23.04 26.17 1.17
N GLN A 169 23.56 27.04 0.31
CA GLN A 169 24.87 26.94 -0.37
C GLN A 169 26.05 27.05 0.63
N VAL A 170 26.05 26.33 1.73
CA VAL A 170 27.16 26.32 2.70
C VAL A 170 28.18 25.21 2.37
N GLY A 171 27.85 24.28 1.46
CA GLY A 171 28.75 23.20 1.04
C GLY A 171 29.61 23.45 -0.20
N GLN A 172 29.35 24.49 -1.00
CA GLN A 172 30.12 24.74 -2.24
C GLN A 172 31.47 25.45 -2.03
N SER A 173 31.65 26.16 -0.91
CA SER A 173 32.92 26.86 -0.64
C SER A 173 34.03 25.97 -0.09
N VAL A 174 33.72 24.81 0.50
CA VAL A 174 34.76 23.92 1.05
C VAL A 174 35.40 23.05 -0.05
N PHE A 175 34.65 22.71 -1.10
CA PHE A 175 35.19 21.92 -2.22
C PHE A 175 36.13 22.73 -3.13
N PHE A 176 35.99 24.06 -3.20
CA PHE A 176 36.87 24.90 -4.02
C PHE A 176 38.25 25.17 -3.39
N LEU A 177 38.39 25.05 -2.06
CA LEU A 177 39.66 25.32 -1.38
C LEU A 177 40.59 24.10 -1.30
N LEU A 178 40.07 22.88 -1.47
CA LEU A 178 40.87 21.63 -1.44
C LEU A 178 41.40 21.20 -2.82
N SER A 179 41.16 21.99 -3.88
CA SER A 179 41.72 21.76 -5.22
C SER A 179 42.96 22.61 -5.52
N PHE A 180 43.48 23.38 -4.54
CA PHE A 180 44.65 24.25 -4.68
C PHE A 180 45.66 24.10 -3.52
N LEU A 181 45.88 22.89 -3.03
CA LEU A 181 47.03 22.52 -2.19
C LEU A 181 47.55 21.13 -2.55
#